data_AF-A0A942FC20-F1
#
_entry.id   AF-A0A942FC20-F1
#
_cell.length_a   1.000
_cell.length_b   1.000
_cell.length_c   1.000
_cell.angle_alpha   90.00
_cell.angle_beta   90.00
_cell.angle_gamma   90.00
#
_symmetry.space_group_name_H-M   'P 1'
#
loop_
_entity.id
_entity.type
_entity.pdbx_description
1 polymer ?
#
loop_
_entity_poly.entity_id
_entity_poly.type
_entity_poly.pdbx_seq_one_letter_code
_entity_poly.pdbx_strand_id
1 'polypeptide(L)'
;MKNQNSNWMWQPSPTIAAAAQAQAQATSQPAFVVKLTDNPGNFAGLEVEIHKVSVYSPILGWMGMVKDVSFVDVLELTNGREIQLAHCPSYIHDHFGFSKIKIAFGDHNRLVTWDKANALSGRNRQKVHCFSDTEHEVVIPLHEVDSERGSREVLLDFDVAQSVKSDSDGYKLAPRIKEVVDKSTGLRGNIGNGGHHVVFATDFKDSYSCFTDQAGQFLIRGMKSGIYSLLAYAHRNTDGQPIARLFVENIRVINGEISELCL
;
A
#
# COMPACT_ATOMS: atom_id res chain seq x y z
N MET A 1 38.75 -49.11 -50.82
CA MET A 1 38.43 -47.67 -50.70
C MET A 1 37.08 -47.55 -50.00
N LYS A 2 36.95 -46.56 -49.11
CA LYS A 2 36.05 -46.54 -47.96
C LYS A 2 34.57 -46.26 -48.30
N ASN A 3 33.73 -47.07 -47.65
CA ASN A 3 32.38 -46.89 -47.14
C ASN A 3 31.85 -45.43 -47.02
N GLN A 4 30.65 -45.16 -47.52
CA GLN A 4 29.82 -43.99 -47.19
C GLN A 4 28.35 -44.43 -47.05
N ASN A 5 28.01 -44.91 -45.84
CA ASN A 5 26.62 -45.07 -45.40
C ASN A 5 26.03 -43.67 -45.13
N SER A 6 25.06 -43.26 -45.92
CA SER A 6 24.18 -42.12 -45.60
C SER A 6 23.05 -42.62 -44.70
N ASN A 7 23.27 -42.51 -43.40
CA ASN A 7 22.25 -42.74 -42.38
C ASN A 7 21.26 -41.56 -42.43
N TRP A 8 20.11 -41.75 -43.09
CA TRP A 8 18.99 -40.83 -42.98
C TRP A 8 18.32 -41.09 -41.63
N MET A 9 18.69 -40.26 -40.65
CA MET A 9 18.12 -40.29 -39.31
C MET A 9 16.68 -39.75 -39.37
N TRP A 10 15.70 -40.65 -39.36
CA TRP A 10 14.28 -40.29 -39.23
C TRP A 10 14.07 -39.73 -37.83
N GLN A 11 13.90 -38.41 -37.70
CA GLN A 11 13.44 -37.81 -36.45
C GLN A 11 11.93 -37.93 -36.38
N PRO A 12 11.36 -38.56 -35.33
CA PRO A 12 9.92 -38.61 -35.19
C PRO A 12 9.35 -37.20 -35.04
N SER A 13 8.32 -36.88 -35.83
CA SER A 13 7.51 -35.68 -35.63
C SER A 13 6.97 -35.68 -34.19
N PRO A 14 7.01 -34.55 -33.47
CA PRO A 14 6.45 -34.50 -32.12
C PRO A 14 4.99 -34.90 -32.17
N THR A 15 4.63 -35.90 -31.37
CA THR A 15 3.26 -36.37 -31.22
C THR A 15 2.36 -35.23 -30.75
N ILE A 16 1.07 -35.29 -31.10
CA ILE A 16 0.04 -34.32 -30.64
C ILE A 16 0.04 -34.19 -29.10
N ALA A 17 0.49 -35.21 -28.37
CA ALA A 17 0.72 -35.18 -26.93
C ALA A 17 1.84 -34.23 -26.48
N ALA A 18 2.93 -34.08 -27.25
CA ALA A 18 4.00 -33.13 -26.96
C ALA A 18 3.56 -31.68 -27.24
N ALA A 19 2.71 -31.46 -28.24
CA ALA A 19 2.08 -30.15 -28.48
C ALA A 19 1.03 -29.81 -27.41
N ALA A 20 0.27 -30.80 -26.92
CA ALA A 20 -0.68 -30.63 -25.82
C ALA A 20 0.00 -30.39 -24.46
N GLN A 21 1.18 -30.98 -24.23
CA GLN A 21 2.00 -30.69 -23.04
C GLN A 21 2.72 -29.34 -23.14
N ALA A 22 3.09 -28.88 -24.34
CA ALA A 22 3.55 -27.51 -24.56
C ALA A 22 2.44 -26.46 -24.38
N GLN A 23 1.16 -26.82 -24.57
CA GLN A 23 0.01 -25.98 -24.26
C GLN A 23 -0.46 -26.05 -22.80
N ALA A 24 0.03 -27.01 -22.01
CA ALA A 24 -0.31 -27.17 -20.59
C ALA A 24 0.74 -26.54 -19.63
N GLN A 25 1.76 -25.86 -20.17
CA GLN A 25 2.81 -25.17 -19.40
C GLN A 25 3.10 -23.75 -19.89
N ALA A 26 2.08 -23.04 -20.41
CA ALA A 26 2.07 -21.58 -20.35
C ALA A 26 1.53 -21.18 -18.96
N THR A 27 2.46 -21.10 -18.01
CA THR A 27 2.27 -20.50 -16.69
C THR A 27 1.55 -19.17 -16.85
N SER A 28 0.44 -18.97 -16.13
CA SER A 28 -0.29 -17.69 -16.16
C SER A 28 0.69 -16.56 -15.84
N GLN A 29 0.95 -15.70 -16.82
CA GLN A 29 1.66 -14.44 -16.64
C GLN A 29 1.12 -13.74 -15.39
N PRO A 30 1.97 -13.31 -14.43
CA PRO A 30 1.44 -12.80 -13.18
C PRO A 30 0.64 -11.52 -13.43
N ALA A 31 -0.52 -11.46 -12.77
CA ALA A 31 -1.47 -10.37 -12.89
C ALA A 31 -0.85 -9.05 -12.38
N PHE A 32 -1.20 -7.93 -13.01
CA PHE A 32 -0.98 -6.60 -12.44
C PHE A 32 -1.90 -6.43 -11.23
N VAL A 33 -1.34 -6.10 -10.07
CA VAL A 33 -2.02 -6.04 -8.77
C VAL A 33 -1.87 -4.66 -8.17
N VAL A 34 -2.94 -4.19 -7.52
CA VAL A 34 -2.95 -2.97 -6.72
C VAL A 34 -3.10 -3.34 -5.26
N LYS A 35 -2.16 -2.88 -4.44
CA LYS A 35 -2.17 -3.05 -3.00
C LYS A 35 -2.32 -1.71 -2.27
N LEU A 36 -2.76 -1.77 -1.03
CA LEU A 36 -2.88 -0.64 -0.12
C LEU A 36 -2.07 -0.89 1.15
N THR A 37 -1.41 0.17 1.63
CA THR A 37 -0.82 0.34 2.97
C THR A 37 -1.30 1.66 3.55
N ASP A 38 -1.00 1.91 4.81
CA ASP A 38 -1.40 3.12 5.53
C ASP A 38 -0.22 4.05 5.88
N ASN A 39 -0.49 5.35 5.79
CA ASN A 39 0.21 6.41 6.50
C ASN A 39 -0.73 6.92 7.60
N PRO A 40 -0.59 6.41 8.83
CA PRO A 40 -1.63 6.47 9.83
C PRO A 40 -2.02 7.87 10.29
N GLY A 41 -3.27 7.96 10.73
CA GLY A 41 -3.81 9.11 11.44
C GLY A 41 -4.13 8.80 12.90
N ASN A 42 -4.42 9.85 13.66
CA ASN A 42 -4.73 9.75 15.08
C ASN A 42 -6.20 9.34 15.33
N PHE A 43 -6.57 8.15 14.85
CA PHE A 43 -7.89 7.55 15.03
C PHE A 43 -7.75 6.09 15.47
N ALA A 44 -8.85 5.49 15.92
CA ALA A 44 -8.88 4.11 16.41
C ALA A 44 -9.17 3.08 15.32
N GLY A 45 -9.70 3.54 14.17
CA GLY A 45 -10.04 2.73 13.02
C GLY A 45 -10.62 3.60 11.92
N LEU A 46 -10.40 3.22 10.67
CA LEU A 46 -11.01 3.85 9.50
C LEU A 46 -11.38 2.75 8.51
N GLU A 47 -12.64 2.33 8.55
CA GLU A 47 -13.23 1.39 7.60
C GLU A 47 -13.70 2.17 6.36
N VAL A 48 -13.10 1.91 5.21
CA VAL A 48 -13.51 2.49 3.92
C VAL A 48 -14.12 1.43 3.01
N GLU A 49 -15.21 1.79 2.33
CA GLU A 49 -15.81 0.97 1.29
C GLU A 49 -15.11 1.22 -0.04
N ILE A 50 -14.54 0.18 -0.64
CA ILE A 50 -13.99 0.21 -1.98
C ILE A 50 -15.09 -0.16 -2.96
N HIS A 51 -15.61 0.82 -3.69
CA HIS A 51 -16.68 0.61 -4.67
C HIS A 51 -16.12 0.08 -5.99
N LYS A 52 -15.07 0.72 -6.52
CA LYS A 52 -14.46 0.36 -7.81
C LYS A 52 -12.98 0.67 -7.83
N VAL A 53 -12.20 -0.18 -8.50
CA VAL A 53 -10.82 0.09 -8.87
C VAL A 53 -10.69 0.03 -10.39
N SER A 54 -9.96 0.97 -10.97
CA SER A 54 -9.73 1.06 -12.40
C SER A 54 -8.32 1.52 -12.71
N VAL A 55 -7.80 1.12 -13.87
CA VAL A 55 -6.47 1.49 -14.35
C VAL A 55 -6.60 2.19 -15.69
N TYR A 56 -5.73 3.17 -15.96
CA TYR A 56 -5.70 3.90 -17.22
C TYR A 56 -4.52 3.45 -18.09
N SER A 57 -4.83 3.03 -19.31
CA SER A 57 -3.87 2.84 -20.39
C SER A 57 -4.02 3.97 -21.42
N PRO A 58 -2.92 4.54 -21.97
CA PRO A 58 -2.99 5.48 -23.09
C PRO A 58 -3.70 4.93 -24.34
N ILE A 59 -3.69 3.60 -24.52
CA ILE A 59 -4.25 2.94 -25.70
C ILE A 59 -5.74 2.62 -25.52
N LEU A 60 -6.10 2.09 -24.34
CA LEU A 60 -7.44 1.53 -24.07
C LEU A 60 -8.31 2.43 -23.20
N GLY A 61 -7.75 3.52 -22.66
CA GLY A 61 -8.44 4.37 -21.70
C GLY A 61 -8.60 3.71 -20.32
N TRP A 62 -9.69 4.04 -19.63
CA TRP A 62 -10.02 3.50 -18.32
C TRP A 62 -10.57 2.07 -18.42
N MET A 63 -9.95 1.15 -17.69
CA MET A 63 -10.36 -0.25 -17.62
C MET A 63 -10.65 -0.63 -16.17
N GLY A 64 -11.73 -1.38 -15.96
CA GLY A 64 -12.07 -1.91 -14.65
C GLY A 64 -11.13 -3.04 -14.23
N MET A 65 -10.77 -3.05 -12.94
CA MET A 65 -10.03 -4.15 -12.32
C MET A 65 -10.99 -5.08 -11.58
N VAL A 66 -10.59 -6.33 -11.36
CA VAL A 66 -11.31 -7.26 -10.48
C VAL A 66 -10.99 -6.88 -9.05
N LYS A 67 -12.01 -6.51 -8.28
CA LYS A 67 -11.87 -6.11 -6.88
C LYS A 67 -11.80 -7.35 -5.99
N ASP A 68 -10.81 -7.39 -5.09
CA ASP A 68 -10.58 -8.50 -4.16
C ASP A 68 -11.23 -8.25 -2.78
N VAL A 69 -11.41 -6.98 -2.40
CA VAL A 69 -11.98 -6.58 -1.11
C VAL A 69 -13.00 -5.45 -1.26
N SER A 70 -14.08 -5.49 -0.48
CA SER A 70 -15.10 -4.43 -0.50
C SER A 70 -14.94 -3.41 0.62
N PHE A 71 -14.34 -3.81 1.74
CA PHE A 71 -14.09 -2.96 2.89
C PHE A 71 -12.64 -3.14 3.34
N VAL A 72 -12.03 -2.06 3.80
CA VAL A 72 -10.67 -2.06 4.34
C VAL A 72 -10.66 -1.19 5.59
N ASP A 73 -10.21 -1.74 6.72
CA ASP A 73 -9.79 -0.89 7.85
C ASP A 73 -8.35 -0.45 7.60
N VAL A 74 -8.19 0.80 7.17
CA VAL A 74 -6.90 1.33 6.74
C VAL A 74 -5.90 1.32 7.89
N LEU A 75 -6.35 1.60 9.12
CA LEU A 75 -5.47 1.67 10.29
C LEU A 75 -4.98 0.28 10.77
N GLU A 76 -5.50 -0.81 10.21
CA GLU A 76 -4.94 -2.15 10.41
C GLU A 76 -3.73 -2.44 9.50
N LEU A 77 -3.48 -1.62 8.49
CA LEU A 77 -2.40 -1.78 7.50
C LEU A 77 -1.08 -1.13 7.93
N THR A 78 -0.91 -0.95 9.23
CA THR A 78 0.25 -0.30 9.83
C THR A 78 1.42 -1.28 9.96
N ASN A 79 2.62 -0.75 10.22
CA ASN A 79 3.85 -1.54 10.37
C ASN A 79 4.18 -2.43 9.16
N GLY A 80 4.01 -1.89 7.95
CA GLY A 80 4.31 -2.57 6.69
C GLY A 80 3.32 -3.66 6.27
N ARG A 81 2.18 -3.78 6.95
CA ARG A 81 1.08 -4.63 6.50
C ARG A 81 0.47 -4.05 5.22
N GLU A 82 0.09 -4.94 4.31
CA GLU A 82 -0.50 -4.57 3.02
C GLU A 82 -1.74 -5.42 2.78
N ILE A 83 -2.68 -4.87 2.00
CA ILE A 83 -3.81 -5.62 1.49
C ILE A 83 -3.90 -5.46 -0.02
N GLN A 84 -4.21 -6.55 -0.72
CA GLN A 84 -4.53 -6.50 -2.14
C GLN A 84 -5.94 -5.96 -2.33
N LEU A 85 -6.07 -4.86 -3.09
CA LEU A 85 -7.35 -4.24 -3.39
C LEU A 85 -8.01 -4.84 -4.61
N ALA A 86 -7.22 -5.04 -5.66
CA ALA A 86 -7.70 -5.46 -6.96
C ALA A 86 -6.56 -6.02 -7.82
N HIS A 87 -6.94 -6.75 -8.86
CA HIS A 87 -6.03 -7.25 -9.88
C HIS A 87 -6.60 -7.07 -11.29
N CYS A 88 -5.71 -6.98 -12.28
CA CYS A 88 -6.11 -6.94 -13.67
C CYS A 88 -6.64 -8.31 -14.10
N PRO A 89 -7.78 -8.36 -14.80
CA PRO A 89 -8.22 -9.56 -15.49
C PRO A 89 -7.14 -10.06 -16.47
N SER A 90 -7.12 -11.36 -16.69
CA SER A 90 -6.16 -12.03 -17.60
C SER A 90 -6.28 -11.60 -19.07
N TYR A 91 -7.30 -10.87 -19.49
CA TYR A 91 -7.38 -10.32 -20.86
C TYR A 91 -6.82 -8.89 -20.97
N ILE A 92 -6.50 -8.25 -19.83
CA ILE A 92 -5.96 -6.88 -19.79
C ILE A 92 -4.44 -6.88 -19.53
N HIS A 93 -3.89 -7.99 -19.03
CA HIS A 93 -2.50 -8.06 -18.60
C HIS A 93 -1.46 -7.83 -19.70
N ASP A 94 -1.81 -8.12 -20.96
CA ASP A 94 -0.95 -7.94 -22.13
C ASP A 94 -0.92 -6.48 -22.65
N HIS A 95 -1.71 -5.60 -22.03
CA HIS A 95 -1.79 -4.19 -22.40
C HIS A 95 -0.94 -3.35 -21.43
N PHE A 96 0.37 -3.36 -21.70
CA PHE A 96 1.41 -2.66 -20.93
C PHE A 96 1.24 -1.14 -20.95
N GLY A 97 1.84 -0.44 -19.98
CA GLY A 97 1.90 1.03 -19.94
C GLY A 97 0.78 1.72 -19.15
N PHE A 98 0.36 1.14 -18.02
CA PHE A 98 -0.56 1.82 -17.11
C PHE A 98 0.10 3.06 -16.50
N SER A 99 -0.62 4.19 -16.53
CA SER A 99 -0.09 5.48 -16.04
C SER A 99 -0.90 6.07 -14.88
N LYS A 100 -2.10 5.54 -14.61
CA LYS A 100 -2.94 6.00 -13.50
C LYS A 100 -3.76 4.85 -12.92
N ILE A 101 -4.02 4.93 -11.63
CA ILE A 101 -5.06 4.14 -10.95
C ILE A 101 -6.17 5.11 -10.53
N LYS A 102 -7.41 4.63 -10.57
CA LYS A 102 -8.56 5.30 -9.99
C LYS A 102 -9.22 4.38 -8.97
N ILE A 103 -9.47 4.90 -7.78
CA ILE A 103 -10.26 4.23 -6.74
C ILE A 103 -11.52 5.04 -6.51
N ALA A 104 -12.68 4.39 -6.61
CA ALA A 104 -13.96 4.94 -6.19
C ALA A 104 -14.35 4.36 -4.83
N PHE A 105 -14.73 5.23 -3.90
CA PHE A 105 -15.17 4.94 -2.55
C PHE A 105 -16.70 4.93 -2.48
N GLY A 106 -17.24 3.99 -1.70
CA GLY A 106 -18.68 3.92 -1.46
C GLY A 106 -19.15 4.85 -0.35
N ASP A 107 -20.40 4.69 0.07
CA ASP A 107 -21.06 5.54 1.08
C ASP A 107 -21.08 4.93 2.49
N HIS A 108 -20.56 3.71 2.65
CA HIS A 108 -20.58 2.97 3.91
C HIS A 108 -19.26 3.06 4.69
N ASN A 109 -18.61 4.23 4.67
CA ASN A 109 -17.37 4.45 5.41
C ASN A 109 -17.65 4.73 6.89
N ARG A 110 -16.76 4.27 7.77
CA ARG A 110 -16.88 4.44 9.22
C ARG A 110 -15.56 4.84 9.85
N LEU A 111 -15.63 5.88 10.66
CA LEU A 111 -14.51 6.33 11.48
C LEU A 111 -14.72 5.88 12.92
N VAL A 112 -13.67 5.36 13.53
CA VAL A 112 -13.64 5.08 14.97
C VAL A 112 -12.72 6.09 15.63
N THR A 113 -13.26 6.94 16.49
CA THR A 113 -12.46 7.90 17.27
C THR A 113 -12.23 7.38 18.68
N TRP A 114 -11.11 7.76 19.27
CA TRP A 114 -10.86 7.60 20.70
C TRP A 114 -11.80 8.50 21.50
N ASP A 115 -12.43 7.95 22.53
CA ASP A 115 -13.23 8.74 23.46
C ASP A 115 -12.33 9.72 24.24
N LYS A 116 -12.73 11.00 24.25
CA LYS A 116 -12.02 12.06 24.99
C LYS A 116 -12.20 11.92 26.51
N ALA A 117 -13.25 11.25 26.98
CA ALA A 117 -13.58 11.12 28.41
C ALA A 117 -12.98 9.87 29.08
N ASN A 118 -12.78 8.79 28.33
CA ASN A 118 -12.19 7.54 28.82
C ASN A 118 -11.02 7.12 27.94
N ALA A 119 -9.82 7.55 28.33
CA ALA A 119 -8.60 7.51 27.52
C ALA A 119 -8.11 6.11 27.07
N LEU A 120 -8.79 5.01 27.42
CA LEU A 120 -8.35 3.65 27.06
C LEU A 120 -9.45 2.64 26.71
N SER A 121 -10.74 3.03 26.67
CA SER A 121 -11.81 2.03 26.43
C SER A 121 -13.02 2.52 25.63
N GLY A 122 -13.25 3.83 25.54
CA GLY A 122 -14.33 4.36 24.72
C GLY A 122 -13.91 4.41 23.25
N ARG A 123 -14.52 3.60 22.41
CA ARG A 123 -14.45 3.73 20.95
C ARG A 123 -15.78 4.27 20.46
N ASN A 124 -15.77 5.45 19.85
CA ASN A 124 -16.97 6.00 19.21
C ASN A 124 -16.89 5.73 17.71
N ARG A 125 -17.82 4.92 17.21
CA ARG A 125 -17.94 4.59 15.79
C ARG A 125 -19.02 5.47 15.17
N GLN A 126 -18.64 6.24 14.16
CA GLN A 126 -19.55 7.11 13.42
C GLN A 126 -19.44 6.84 11.92
N LYS A 127 -20.57 7.00 11.21
CA LYS A 127 -20.57 7.01 9.76
C LYS A 127 -19.86 8.29 9.29
N VAL A 128 -19.00 8.17 8.29
CA VAL A 128 -18.37 9.32 7.64
C VAL A 128 -18.72 9.31 6.16
N HIS A 129 -19.04 10.49 5.64
CA HIS A 129 -19.38 10.70 4.25
C HIS A 129 -18.18 11.32 3.53
N CYS A 130 -18.06 11.10 2.22
CA CYS A 130 -17.10 11.85 1.45
C CYS A 130 -17.45 13.35 1.49
N PHE A 131 -16.42 14.20 1.48
CA PHE A 131 -16.59 15.64 1.67
C PHE A 131 -17.37 16.29 0.53
N SER A 132 -17.35 15.70 -0.68
CA SER A 132 -18.24 16.05 -1.79
C SER A 132 -18.59 14.83 -2.64
N ASP A 133 -19.69 14.93 -3.40
CA ASP A 133 -20.13 13.93 -4.38
C ASP A 133 -19.07 13.64 -5.47
N THR A 134 -18.11 14.55 -5.66
CA THR A 134 -16.99 14.40 -6.59
C THR A 134 -15.71 13.82 -5.95
N GLU A 135 -15.62 13.80 -4.63
CA GLU A 135 -14.47 13.29 -3.87
C GLU A 135 -14.59 11.79 -3.53
N HIS A 136 -15.59 11.11 -4.08
CA HIS A 136 -15.66 9.66 -4.03
C HIS A 136 -14.62 9.00 -4.92
N GLU A 137 -14.00 9.71 -5.87
CA GLU A 137 -12.96 9.15 -6.73
C GLU A 137 -11.60 9.80 -6.49
N VAL A 138 -10.56 8.97 -6.32
CA VAL A 138 -9.17 9.42 -6.31
C VAL A 138 -8.46 8.87 -7.53
N VAL A 139 -7.81 9.76 -8.30
CA VAL A 139 -6.94 9.39 -9.42
C VAL A 139 -5.49 9.55 -8.97
N ILE A 140 -4.77 8.43 -8.93
CA ILE A 140 -3.37 8.35 -8.53
C ILE A 140 -2.52 8.19 -9.79
N PRO A 141 -1.60 9.12 -10.11
CA PRO A 141 -0.61 8.91 -11.16
C PRO A 141 0.39 7.84 -10.73
N LEU A 142 0.82 7.01 -11.68
CA LEU A 142 1.87 6.01 -11.48
C LEU A 142 3.19 6.52 -12.07
N HIS A 143 4.28 6.29 -11.34
CA HIS A 143 5.62 6.32 -11.91
C HIS A 143 5.78 5.14 -12.86
N GLU A 144 6.54 5.34 -13.92
CA GLU A 144 6.70 4.39 -15.03
C GLU A 144 6.73 2.93 -14.54
N VAL A 145 5.63 2.23 -14.77
CA VAL A 145 5.58 0.78 -14.60
C VAL A 145 6.35 0.22 -15.79
N ASP A 146 7.67 0.12 -15.63
CA ASP A 146 8.59 -0.32 -16.67
C ASP A 146 8.15 -1.70 -17.19
N SER A 147 7.73 -1.69 -18.46
CA SER A 147 7.25 -2.85 -19.20
C SER A 147 8.30 -3.94 -19.37
N GLU A 148 9.59 -3.62 -19.18
CA GLU A 148 10.68 -4.58 -19.36
C GLU A 148 11.13 -5.25 -18.05
N ARG A 149 10.77 -4.71 -16.88
CA ARG A 149 11.29 -5.16 -15.57
C ARG A 149 10.27 -5.57 -14.52
N GLY A 150 8.98 -5.61 -14.84
CA GLY A 150 8.06 -6.53 -14.17
C GLY A 150 7.64 -6.18 -12.74
N SER A 151 7.55 -4.88 -12.38
CA SER A 151 6.74 -4.54 -11.20
C SER A 151 5.26 -4.71 -11.56
N ARG A 152 4.76 -5.93 -11.34
CA ARG A 152 3.35 -6.30 -11.48
C ARG A 152 2.52 -5.91 -10.27
N GLU A 153 3.07 -5.06 -9.40
CA GLU A 153 2.47 -4.71 -8.13
C GLU A 153 2.69 -3.23 -7.82
N VAL A 154 1.61 -2.47 -7.84
CA VAL A 154 1.59 -1.11 -7.34
C VAL A 154 1.19 -1.13 -5.87
N LEU A 155 1.99 -0.49 -5.02
CA LEU A 155 1.63 -0.24 -3.63
C LEU A 155 1.15 1.21 -3.49
N LEU A 156 -0.04 1.37 -2.93
CA LEU A 156 -0.64 2.67 -2.65
C LEU A 156 -0.62 2.93 -1.15
N ASP A 157 -0.35 4.16 -0.76
CA ASP A 157 -0.30 4.65 0.61
C ASP A 157 -1.50 5.57 0.86
N PHE A 158 -2.41 5.15 1.74
CA PHE A 158 -3.58 5.94 2.15
C PHE A 158 -3.19 6.81 3.34
N ASP A 159 -3.22 8.13 3.18
CA ASP A 159 -2.88 9.07 4.24
C ASP A 159 -4.10 9.38 5.10
N VAL A 160 -4.30 8.61 6.17
CA VAL A 160 -5.48 8.75 7.04
C VAL A 160 -5.52 10.13 7.69
N ALA A 161 -4.37 10.66 8.11
CA ALA A 161 -4.27 11.97 8.77
C ALA A 161 -4.75 13.10 7.86
N GLN A 162 -4.43 13.04 6.56
CA GLN A 162 -4.85 14.04 5.60
C GLN A 162 -6.20 13.73 4.95
N SER A 163 -6.66 12.48 5.01
CA SER A 163 -7.93 12.04 4.42
C SER A 163 -9.13 12.35 5.29
N VAL A 164 -8.98 12.37 6.61
CA VAL A 164 -10.10 12.67 7.52
C VAL A 164 -10.08 14.16 7.87
N LYS A 165 -11.16 14.87 7.54
CA LYS A 165 -11.35 16.29 7.86
C LYS A 165 -12.39 16.44 8.95
N SER A 166 -12.16 17.32 9.91
CA SER A 166 -13.14 17.70 10.92
C SER A 166 -13.70 19.09 10.64
N ASP A 167 -15.02 19.24 10.73
CA ASP A 167 -15.71 20.53 10.69
C ASP A 167 -16.73 20.63 11.85
N SER A 168 -17.62 21.64 11.81
CA SER A 168 -18.67 21.80 12.83
C SER A 168 -19.67 20.65 12.88
N ASP A 169 -19.82 19.93 11.77
CA ASP A 169 -20.84 18.89 11.58
C ASP A 169 -20.27 17.48 11.84
N GLY A 170 -18.99 17.39 12.18
CA GLY A 170 -18.31 16.15 12.55
C GLY A 170 -17.12 15.86 11.66
N TYR A 171 -17.02 14.62 11.19
CA TYR A 171 -15.92 14.15 10.35
C TYR A 171 -16.39 13.83 8.93
N LYS A 172 -15.57 14.21 7.96
CA LYS A 172 -15.74 13.95 6.53
C LYS A 172 -14.50 13.28 5.97
N LEU A 173 -14.69 12.49 4.92
CA LEU A 173 -13.64 11.76 4.23
C LEU A 173 -13.29 12.47 2.91
N ALA A 174 -12.03 12.80 2.72
CA ALA A 174 -11.48 13.36 1.49
C ALA A 174 -10.22 12.54 1.14
N PRO A 175 -10.37 11.31 0.59
CA PRO A 175 -9.29 10.34 0.52
C PRO A 175 -8.06 10.90 -0.19
N ARG A 176 -6.89 10.74 0.45
CA ARG A 176 -5.59 11.12 -0.08
C ARG A 176 -4.72 9.89 -0.18
N ILE A 177 -4.35 9.57 -1.42
CA ILE A 177 -3.65 8.34 -1.74
C ILE A 177 -2.52 8.68 -2.69
N LYS A 178 -1.34 8.12 -2.44
CA LYS A 178 -0.16 8.25 -3.29
C LYS A 178 0.43 6.88 -3.58
N GLU A 179 1.20 6.78 -4.65
CA GLU A 179 2.00 5.60 -4.93
C GLU A 179 3.24 5.55 -4.01
N VAL A 180 3.56 4.35 -3.54
CA VAL A 180 4.86 4.03 -2.92
C VAL A 180 5.80 3.54 -4.01
N VAL A 181 6.59 4.48 -4.57
CA VAL A 181 7.49 4.22 -5.70
C VAL A 181 8.62 3.28 -5.30
N ASP A 182 9.26 3.54 -4.17
CA ASP A 182 10.36 2.72 -3.67
C ASP A 182 10.00 2.05 -2.34
N LYS A 183 9.57 0.80 -2.43
CA LYS A 183 9.21 -0.03 -1.27
C LYS A 183 10.43 -0.49 -0.46
N SER A 184 11.63 -0.37 -1.03
CA SER A 184 12.89 -0.80 -0.44
C SER A 184 13.62 0.30 0.32
N THR A 185 13.22 1.56 0.17
CA THR A 185 13.76 2.68 0.96
C THR A 185 12.88 2.98 2.17
N GLY A 186 13.48 3.06 3.35
CA GLY A 186 12.73 3.34 4.58
C GLY A 186 13.51 3.29 5.88
N LEU A 187 12.76 3.19 6.97
CA LEU A 187 13.27 3.05 8.34
C LEU A 187 12.55 1.91 9.04
N ARG A 188 13.28 1.17 9.87
CA ARG A 188 12.70 0.21 10.82
C ARG A 188 13.45 0.22 12.14
N GLY A 189 12.83 -0.26 13.20
CA GLY A 189 13.45 -0.40 14.51
C GLY A 189 12.46 -0.77 15.60
N ASN A 190 12.92 -0.73 16.86
CA ASN A 190 12.11 -1.03 18.05
C ASN A 190 12.24 0.09 19.10
N ILE A 191 11.14 0.52 19.71
CA ILE A 191 11.08 1.64 20.68
C ILE A 191 11.27 1.17 22.15
N GLY A 192 11.57 -0.11 22.36
CA GLY A 192 11.97 -0.74 23.63
C GLY A 192 10.83 -1.01 24.62
N ASN A 193 9.83 -0.11 24.71
CA ASN A 193 8.81 -0.16 25.76
C ASN A 193 7.53 -0.94 25.40
N GLY A 194 7.47 -1.55 24.22
CA GLY A 194 6.27 -2.23 23.73
C GLY A 194 5.04 -1.32 23.62
N GLY A 195 3.95 -1.85 23.08
CA GLY A 195 2.69 -1.11 22.93
C GLY A 195 2.64 -0.19 21.71
N HIS A 196 1.49 0.49 21.55
CA HIS A 196 1.19 1.30 20.37
C HIS A 196 1.70 2.73 20.50
N HIS A 197 2.79 3.01 19.79
CA HIS A 197 3.38 4.33 19.62
C HIS A 197 3.09 4.84 18.22
N VAL A 198 2.87 6.14 18.11
CA VAL A 198 2.96 6.83 16.82
C VAL A 198 4.44 7.10 16.58
N VAL A 199 4.94 6.71 15.42
CA VAL A 199 6.30 7.02 14.95
C VAL A 199 6.18 7.97 13.78
N PHE A 200 6.89 9.09 13.84
CA PHE A 200 6.88 10.13 12.83
C PHE A 200 8.30 10.42 12.38
N ALA A 201 8.55 10.42 11.08
CA ALA A 201 9.82 10.80 10.48
C ALA A 201 9.60 12.02 9.57
N THR A 202 10.40 13.06 9.72
CA THR A 202 10.32 14.26 8.87
C THR A 202 11.68 14.88 8.58
N ASP A 203 11.81 15.45 7.40
CA ASP A 203 12.92 16.33 6.98
C ASP A 203 12.46 17.81 6.90
N PHE A 204 11.35 18.16 7.59
CA PHE A 204 10.60 19.42 7.53
C PHE A 204 9.86 19.71 6.23
N LYS A 205 10.09 18.96 5.15
CA LYS A 205 9.40 19.13 3.86
C LYS A 205 8.41 18.00 3.61
N ASP A 206 8.88 16.77 3.76
CA ASP A 206 8.14 15.53 3.68
C ASP A 206 7.99 14.93 5.09
N SER A 207 6.90 14.20 5.30
CA SER A 207 6.62 13.51 6.54
C SER A 207 6.01 12.14 6.30
N TYR A 208 6.45 11.19 7.11
CA TYR A 208 6.04 9.79 7.05
C TYR A 208 5.70 9.34 8.46
N SER A 209 4.73 8.46 8.61
CA SER A 209 4.38 7.92 9.91
C SER A 209 4.04 6.45 9.85
N CYS A 210 4.06 5.80 11.00
CA CYS A 210 3.51 4.47 11.20
C CYS A 210 3.11 4.32 12.69
N PHE A 211 2.43 3.22 13.01
CA PHE A 211 2.28 2.76 14.38
C PHE A 211 3.21 1.60 14.66
N THR A 212 3.69 1.50 15.90
CA THR A 212 4.36 0.28 16.36
C THR A 212 3.37 -0.85 16.59
N ASP A 213 3.86 -2.08 16.46
CA ASP A 213 3.16 -3.26 16.95
C ASP A 213 3.25 -3.40 18.49
N GLN A 214 2.67 -4.47 19.03
CA GLN A 214 2.67 -4.74 20.47
C GLN A 214 4.09 -4.89 21.06
N ALA A 215 5.07 -5.32 20.25
CA ALA A 215 6.46 -5.44 20.67
C ALA A 215 7.25 -4.13 20.52
N GLY A 216 6.61 -3.04 20.06
CA GLY A 216 7.27 -1.76 19.84
C GLY A 216 8.03 -1.68 18.51
N GLN A 217 7.87 -2.66 17.62
CA GLN A 217 8.51 -2.67 16.30
C GLN A 217 7.77 -1.74 15.34
N PHE A 218 8.51 -1.04 14.49
CA PHE A 218 7.93 -0.20 13.44
C PHE A 218 8.66 -0.37 12.10
N LEU A 219 7.94 -0.03 11.03
CA LEU A 219 8.43 -0.02 9.66
C LEU A 219 7.77 1.12 8.87
N ILE A 220 8.58 2.03 8.35
CA ILE A 220 8.21 3.10 7.43
C ILE A 220 8.89 2.79 6.08
N ARG A 221 8.15 2.81 4.98
CA ARG A 221 8.66 2.55 3.61
C ARG A 221 8.25 3.68 2.67
N GLY A 222 8.86 3.74 1.49
CA GLY A 222 8.53 4.78 0.50
C GLY A 222 9.16 6.13 0.80
N MET A 223 10.17 6.16 1.67
CA MET A 223 10.83 7.41 2.03
C MET A 223 11.75 7.84 0.89
N LYS A 224 11.91 9.16 0.71
CA LYS A 224 12.99 9.68 -0.14
C LYS A 224 14.31 9.63 0.62
N SER A 225 15.40 9.34 -0.08
CA SER A 225 16.73 9.43 0.52
C SER A 225 16.99 10.85 1.06
N GLY A 226 17.54 10.95 2.26
CA GLY A 226 17.69 12.24 2.93
C GLY A 226 18.11 12.09 4.39
N ILE A 227 18.05 13.20 5.12
CA ILE A 227 18.30 13.25 6.55
C ILE A 227 16.99 13.61 7.25
N TYR A 228 16.60 12.80 8.22
CA TYR A 228 15.33 12.91 8.92
C TYR A 228 15.55 13.04 10.43
N SER A 229 14.55 13.62 11.09
CA SER A 229 14.34 13.46 12.53
C SER A 229 13.17 12.52 12.76
N LEU A 230 13.34 11.60 13.70
CA LEU A 230 12.33 10.66 14.15
C LEU A 230 11.82 11.09 15.52
N LEU A 231 10.50 11.19 15.64
CA LEU A 231 9.78 11.42 16.88
C LEU A 231 8.84 10.24 17.10
N ALA A 232 8.95 9.59 18.26
CA ALA A 232 7.96 8.61 18.68
C ALA A 232 7.36 8.95 20.02
N TYR A 233 6.04 8.76 20.12
CA TYR A 233 5.33 8.96 21.37
C TYR A 233 4.25 7.92 21.61
N ALA A 234 4.10 7.55 22.89
CA ALA A 234 3.01 6.69 23.34
C ALA A 234 1.66 7.36 22.99
N HIS A 235 0.75 6.56 22.44
CA HIS A 235 -0.53 7.05 21.95
C HIS A 235 -1.42 7.69 23.05
N ARG A 236 -1.17 7.38 24.34
CA ARG A 236 -1.54 8.10 25.60
C ARG A 236 -1.23 7.18 26.81
N ASN A 237 -1.01 7.71 28.03
CA ASN A 237 -1.26 6.92 29.26
C ASN A 237 -2.76 6.90 29.57
N THR A 238 -3.11 6.06 30.54
CA THR A 238 -4.34 6.12 31.36
C THR A 238 -4.79 7.54 31.71
N ASP A 239 -3.84 8.48 31.88
CA ASP A 239 -4.11 9.87 32.28
C ASP A 239 -4.21 10.87 31.10
N GLY A 240 -4.20 10.38 29.85
CA GLY A 240 -4.33 11.21 28.65
C GLY A 240 -3.09 12.06 28.31
N GLN A 241 -1.98 11.87 29.02
CA GLN A 241 -0.69 12.55 28.79
C GLN A 241 0.18 11.76 27.79
N PRO A 242 0.92 12.44 26.89
CA PRO A 242 1.96 11.79 26.08
C PRO A 242 3.15 11.42 26.98
N ILE A 243 3.39 10.13 27.19
CA ILE A 243 4.22 9.64 28.33
C ILE A 243 5.69 9.37 27.99
N ALA A 244 6.04 9.24 26.72
CA ALA A 244 7.42 9.04 26.33
C ALA A 244 7.62 9.72 24.99
N ARG A 245 8.67 10.54 24.87
CA ARG A 245 9.10 11.13 23.60
C ARG A 245 10.48 10.59 23.34
N LEU A 246 10.57 9.63 22.42
CA LEU A 246 11.85 9.32 21.80
C LEU A 246 12.03 10.33 20.66
N PHE A 247 13.17 11.02 20.66
CA PHE A 247 13.53 11.93 19.60
C PHE A 247 14.95 11.62 19.14
N VAL A 248 15.11 11.32 17.85
CA VAL A 248 16.39 10.98 17.25
C VAL A 248 16.56 11.84 16.01
N GLU A 249 17.68 12.55 15.94
CA GLU A 249 18.00 13.42 14.80
C GLU A 249 19.06 12.80 13.91
N ASN A 250 19.25 13.41 12.74
CA ASN A 250 20.32 13.06 11.80
C ASN A 250 20.27 11.61 11.30
N ILE A 251 19.06 11.04 11.20
CA ILE A 251 18.85 9.72 10.63
C ILE A 251 19.00 9.80 9.12
N ARG A 252 19.98 9.07 8.59
CA ARG A 252 20.20 8.98 7.16
C ARG A 252 19.33 7.88 6.56
N VAL A 253 18.54 8.24 5.56
CA VAL A 253 17.79 7.32 4.70
C VAL A 253 18.51 7.23 3.36
N ILE A 254 18.82 6.00 2.94
CA ILE A 254 19.59 5.72 1.72
C ILE A 254 18.66 5.06 0.70
N ASN A 255 18.77 5.48 -0.57
CA ASN A 255 17.98 4.91 -1.65
C ASN A 255 18.27 3.41 -1.82
N GLY A 256 17.23 2.59 -1.93
CA GLY A 256 17.28 1.14 -2.01
C GLY A 256 17.48 0.42 -0.67
N GLU A 257 17.40 1.11 0.47
CA GLU A 257 17.72 0.54 1.79
C GLU A 257 16.66 0.87 2.87
N ILE A 258 16.26 -0.16 3.62
CA ILE A 258 15.54 0.02 4.89
C ILE A 258 16.56 0.09 6.01
N SER A 259 16.86 1.30 6.49
CA SER A 259 17.85 1.49 7.54
C SER A 259 17.29 1.05 8.91
N GLU A 260 18.06 0.21 9.60
CA GLU A 260 17.74 -0.26 10.95
C GLU A 260 18.17 0.78 11.99
N LEU A 261 17.27 1.12 12.91
CA LEU A 261 17.55 2.00 14.03
C LEU A 261 17.63 1.19 15.33
N CYS A 262 18.76 1.31 16.02
CA CYS A 262 18.90 0.87 17.42
C CYS A 262 18.50 2.04 18.32
N LEU A 263 17.33 1.94 18.96
CA LEU A 263 16.71 3.01 19.77
C LEU A 263 16.63 2.61 21.25
#